data_AF-A0A419I188-F1
#
_entry.id   AF-A0A419I188-F1
#
_cell.length_a   1.000
_cell.length_b   1.000
_cell.length_c   1.000
_cell.angle_alpha   90.00
_cell.angle_beta   90.00
_cell.angle_gamma   90.00
#
_symmetry.space_group_name_H-M   'P 1'
#
loop_
_entity.id
_entity.type
_entity.pdbx_description
1 polymer ?
#
loop_
_entity_poly.entity_id
_entity_poly.type
_entity_poly.pdbx_seq_one_letter_code
_entity_poly.pdbx_strand_id
1 'polypeptide(L)'
;MGSTYVFPEAGAGTVEEPRDFQQRRTMIKKIVSVHPVIWMLIVVVALFLTVPVYLIGARSHAFTALDEACYEEGLPFDGEAAYQRQRRQDGWFPLHQWCTGTDDMVPIWVNPAMVLFWGMAAFGGAMFLFTTVWRLWTGRRR
;
A
#
# COMPACT_ATOMS: atom_id res chain seq x y z
N MET A 1 -58.19 10.27 -58.91
CA MET A 1 -56.83 9.84 -58.50
C MET A 1 -56.47 10.61 -57.25
N GLY A 2 -56.50 9.94 -56.09
CA GLY A 2 -56.11 10.50 -54.81
C GLY A 2 -55.88 9.35 -53.85
N SER A 3 -54.62 8.96 -53.66
CA SER A 3 -54.25 7.86 -52.77
C SER A 3 -54.02 8.44 -51.38
N THR A 4 -54.94 8.18 -50.46
CA THR A 4 -54.82 8.48 -49.05
C THR A 4 -53.86 7.49 -48.40
N TYR A 5 -52.71 7.97 -47.95
CA TYR A 5 -51.78 7.19 -47.14
C TYR A 5 -52.28 7.16 -45.70
N VAL A 6 -52.65 5.97 -45.23
CA VAL A 6 -52.96 5.71 -43.81
C VAL A 6 -51.64 5.42 -43.10
N PHE A 7 -51.25 6.29 -42.17
CA PHE A 7 -50.12 6.06 -41.26
C PHE A 7 -50.57 5.10 -40.15
N PRO A 8 -49.87 3.99 -39.88
CA PRO A 8 -50.19 3.13 -38.75
C PRO A 8 -49.79 3.85 -37.45
N GLU A 9 -50.71 3.85 -36.49
CA GLU A 9 -50.48 4.36 -35.14
C GLU A 9 -49.25 3.69 -34.53
N ALA A 10 -48.28 4.51 -34.14
CA ALA A 10 -47.12 4.06 -33.38
C ALA A 10 -47.58 3.57 -32.02
N GLY A 11 -47.88 2.27 -31.93
CA GLY A 11 -48.10 1.59 -30.66
C GLY A 11 -46.94 1.88 -29.73
N ALA A 12 -47.26 2.20 -28.47
CA ALA A 12 -46.32 2.43 -27.39
C ALA A 12 -45.54 1.15 -27.06
N GLY A 13 -44.64 0.76 -27.96
CA GLY A 13 -43.64 -0.26 -27.72
C GLY A 13 -42.62 0.31 -26.77
N THR A 14 -42.60 -0.20 -25.54
CA THR A 14 -41.48 0.01 -24.63
C THR A 14 -40.21 -0.43 -25.36
N VAL A 15 -39.37 0.53 -25.74
CA VAL A 15 -38.07 0.24 -26.36
C VAL A 15 -37.28 -0.61 -25.36
N GLU A 16 -37.25 -1.93 -25.57
CA GLU A 16 -36.42 -2.83 -24.77
C GLU A 16 -34.97 -2.41 -24.96
N GLU A 17 -34.38 -1.88 -23.90
CA GLU A 17 -33.00 -1.42 -23.94
C GLU A 17 -32.08 -2.61 -24.32
N PRO A 18 -31.22 -2.47 -25.35
CA PRO A 18 -30.42 -3.58 -25.83
C PRO A 18 -29.56 -4.17 -24.71
N ARG A 19 -29.61 -5.50 -24.52
CA ARG A 19 -28.84 -6.22 -23.48
C ARG A 19 -27.36 -5.82 -23.43
N ASP A 20 -26.77 -5.41 -24.55
CA ASP A 20 -25.38 -4.91 -24.63
C ASP A 20 -25.14 -3.65 -23.77
N PHE A 21 -26.09 -2.72 -23.69
CA PHE A 21 -25.95 -1.51 -22.88
C PHE A 21 -26.01 -1.79 -21.38
N GLN A 22 -26.88 -2.71 -20.95
CA GLN A 22 -26.92 -3.20 -19.57
C GLN A 22 -25.61 -3.89 -19.17
N GLN A 23 -25.06 -4.73 -20.05
CA GLN A 23 -23.79 -5.41 -19.81
C GLN A 23 -22.59 -4.45 -19.78
N ARG A 24 -22.55 -3.44 -20.65
CA ARG A 24 -21.53 -2.38 -20.59
C ARG A 24 -21.63 -1.54 -19.31
N ARG A 25 -22.83 -1.15 -18.88
CA ARG A 25 -23.01 -0.39 -17.62
C ARG A 25 -22.53 -1.15 -16.39
N THR A 26 -22.82 -2.46 -16.32
CA THR A 26 -22.39 -3.30 -15.20
C THR A 26 -20.87 -3.52 -15.18
N MET A 27 -20.24 -3.70 -16.35
CA MET A 27 -18.77 -3.80 -16.46
C MET A 27 -18.07 -2.49 -16.07
N ILE A 28 -18.56 -1.34 -16.53
CA ILE A 28 -17.99 -0.03 -16.17
C ILE A 28 -18.09 0.21 -14.66
N LYS A 29 -19.23 -0.11 -14.03
CA LYS A 29 -19.39 0.02 -12.57
C LYS A 29 -18.42 -0.89 -11.81
N LYS A 30 -18.19 -2.13 -12.27
CA LYS A 30 -17.20 -3.04 -11.67
C LYS A 30 -15.79 -2.46 -11.74
N ILE A 31 -15.33 -2.03 -12.92
CA ILE A 31 -14.00 -1.44 -13.12
C ILE A 31 -13.79 -0.21 -12.21
N VAL A 32 -14.82 0.63 -12.09
CA VAL A 32 -14.78 1.78 -11.19
C VAL A 32 -14.76 1.33 -9.73
N SER A 33 -15.50 0.31 -9.29
CA SER A 33 -15.42 -0.17 -7.89
C SER A 33 -14.07 -0.81 -7.52
N VAL A 34 -13.37 -1.39 -8.50
CA VAL A 34 -12.13 -2.15 -8.31
C VAL A 34 -10.95 -1.23 -7.96
N HIS A 35 -10.92 0.01 -8.49
CA HIS A 35 -9.83 0.95 -8.23
C HIS A 35 -9.54 1.26 -6.73
N PRO A 36 -10.51 1.71 -5.91
CA PRO A 36 -10.25 2.06 -4.52
C PRO A 36 -9.97 0.83 -3.65
N VAL A 37 -10.60 -0.30 -3.97
CA VAL A 37 -10.40 -1.55 -3.24
C VAL A 37 -8.98 -2.08 -3.46
N ILE A 38 -8.47 -2.02 -4.69
CA ILE A 38 -7.07 -2.41 -4.98
C ILE A 38 -6.09 -1.55 -4.19
N TRP A 39 -6.27 -0.22 -4.18
CA TRP A 39 -5.37 0.67 -3.43
C TRP A 39 -5.41 0.38 -1.93
N MET A 40 -6.59 0.12 -1.36
CA MET A 40 -6.73 -0.31 0.02
C MET A 40 -6.04 -1.65 0.29
N LEU A 41 -6.20 -2.63 -0.60
CA LEU A 41 -5.54 -3.93 -0.46
C LEU A 41 -4.01 -3.80 -0.49
N ILE A 42 -3.46 -2.95 -1.36
CA ILE A 42 -2.02 -2.67 -1.40
C ILE A 42 -1.53 -2.10 -0.07
N VAL A 43 -2.25 -1.13 0.50
CA VAL A 43 -1.92 -0.55 1.82
C VAL A 43 -1.98 -1.62 2.92
N VAL A 44 -3.05 -2.40 2.96
CA VAL A 44 -3.22 -3.46 3.97
C VAL A 44 -2.11 -4.50 3.88
N VAL A 45 -1.79 -4.97 2.67
CA VAL A 45 -0.70 -5.94 2.45
C VAL A 45 0.65 -5.33 2.83
N ALA A 46 0.93 -4.10 2.43
CA ALA A 46 2.18 -3.42 2.76
C ALA A 46 2.35 -3.27 4.28
N LEU A 47 1.31 -2.83 4.99
CA LEU A 47 1.34 -2.72 6.46
C LEU A 47 1.47 -4.10 7.11
N PHE A 48 0.74 -5.10 6.62
CA PHE A 48 0.81 -6.47 7.12
C PHE A 48 2.21 -7.07 6.97
N LEU A 49 2.94 -6.76 5.89
CA LEU A 49 4.33 -7.17 5.70
C LEU A 49 5.31 -6.32 6.52
N THR A 50 5.00 -5.05 6.77
CA THR A 50 5.83 -4.16 7.59
C THR A 50 5.94 -4.66 9.03
N VAL A 51 4.84 -5.17 9.61
CA VAL A 51 4.80 -5.68 11.00
C VAL A 51 5.84 -6.78 11.27
N PRO A 52 5.89 -7.92 10.55
CA PRO A 52 6.88 -8.96 10.81
C PRO A 52 8.31 -8.49 10.53
N VAL A 53 8.54 -7.65 9.51
CA VAL A 53 9.87 -7.08 9.24
C VAL A 53 10.31 -6.16 10.38
N TYR A 54 9.39 -5.37 10.94
CA TYR A 54 9.64 -4.57 12.13
C TYR A 54 9.97 -5.46 13.32
N LEU A 55 9.19 -6.51 13.57
CA LEU A 55 9.42 -7.41 14.70
C LEU A 55 10.75 -8.16 14.57
N ILE A 56 11.17 -8.55 13.36
CA ILE A 56 12.47 -9.18 13.11
C ILE A 56 13.60 -8.20 13.44
N GLY A 57 13.49 -6.96 12.97
CA GLY A 57 14.49 -5.93 13.29
C GLY A 57 14.41 -5.44 14.74
N ALA A 58 13.24 -5.41 15.38
CA ALA A 58 13.07 -4.92 16.75
C ALA A 58 13.42 -5.99 17.79
N ARG A 59 13.42 -7.27 17.40
CA ARG A 59 13.89 -8.36 18.28
C ARG A 59 15.36 -8.23 18.65
N SER A 60 16.18 -7.61 17.81
CA SER A 60 17.52 -7.25 18.26
C SER A 60 17.45 -6.22 19.40
N HIS A 61 16.50 -5.28 19.38
CA HIS A 61 16.42 -4.15 20.31
C HIS A 61 15.76 -4.42 21.67
N ALA A 62 14.82 -5.37 21.75
CA ALA A 62 13.78 -5.32 22.79
C ALA A 62 13.86 -6.40 23.89
N PHE A 63 14.65 -7.47 23.74
CA PHE A 63 14.50 -8.65 24.60
C PHE A 63 15.74 -9.07 25.40
N THR A 64 16.92 -8.58 25.06
CA THR A 64 18.17 -8.87 25.79
C THR A 64 18.97 -7.59 25.96
N ALA A 65 19.76 -7.52 27.02
CA ALA A 65 20.73 -6.46 27.14
C ALA A 65 21.70 -6.57 25.93
N LEU A 66 22.06 -5.44 25.31
CA LEU A 66 22.78 -5.41 24.03
C LEU A 66 24.08 -6.24 24.09
N ASP A 67 24.73 -6.25 25.24
CA ASP A 67 25.90 -7.07 25.58
C ASP A 67 25.63 -8.57 25.52
N GLU A 68 24.49 -9.03 26.04
CA GLU A 68 24.07 -10.44 26.00
C GLU A 68 23.80 -10.89 24.55
N ALA A 69 23.13 -10.05 23.74
CA ALA A 69 22.90 -10.36 22.32
C ALA A 69 24.21 -10.48 21.54
N CYS A 70 25.17 -9.58 21.76
CA CYS A 70 26.49 -9.62 21.13
C CYS A 70 27.28 -10.86 21.53
N TYR A 71 27.16 -11.28 22.78
CA TYR A 71 27.77 -12.50 23.26
C TYR A 71 27.16 -13.76 22.62
N GLU A 72 25.84 -13.82 22.42
CA GLU A 72 25.16 -14.94 21.74
C GLU A 72 25.58 -15.09 20.28
N GLU A 73 25.85 -13.99 19.57
CA GLU A 73 26.41 -14.02 18.21
C GLU A 73 27.94 -14.22 18.17
N GLY A 74 28.60 -14.32 19.34
CA GLY A 74 30.04 -14.50 19.45
C GLY A 74 30.85 -13.24 19.08
N LEU A 75 30.21 -12.07 19.08
CA LEU A 75 30.81 -10.78 18.78
C LEU A 75 31.32 -10.11 20.07
N PRO A 76 32.52 -9.51 20.07
CA PRO A 76 32.99 -8.73 21.20
C PRO A 76 32.11 -7.47 21.35
N PHE A 77 31.63 -7.19 22.56
CA PHE A 77 30.85 -5.98 22.82
C PHE A 77 31.77 -4.80 23.17
N ASP A 78 31.73 -3.73 22.36
CA ASP A 78 32.38 -2.45 22.64
C ASP A 78 31.32 -1.35 22.75
N GLY A 79 30.84 -1.13 23.97
CA GLY A 79 29.76 -0.19 24.25
C GLY A 79 30.08 1.26 23.87
N GLU A 80 31.34 1.70 23.93
CA GLU A 80 31.71 3.07 23.57
C GLU A 80 31.69 3.23 22.05
N ALA A 81 32.27 2.29 21.29
CA ALA A 81 32.22 2.33 19.82
C ALA A 81 30.79 2.18 19.28
N ALA A 82 30.00 1.29 19.87
CA ALA A 82 28.58 1.11 19.53
C ALA A 82 27.78 2.40 19.80
N TYR A 83 27.96 3.01 20.97
CA TYR A 83 27.29 4.25 21.35
C TYR A 83 27.64 5.42 20.43
N GLN A 84 28.93 5.61 20.14
CA GLN A 84 29.39 6.67 19.25
C GLN A 84 28.84 6.49 17.83
N ARG A 85 28.71 5.25 17.36
CA ARG A 85 28.17 4.96 16.03
C ARG A 85 26.66 5.16 15.99
N GLN A 86 25.93 4.73 17.02
CA GLN A 86 24.49 4.97 17.15
C GLN A 86 24.17 6.47 17.22
N ARG A 87 25.00 7.28 17.90
CA ARG A 87 24.89 8.74 17.89
C ARG A 87 25.18 9.40 16.54
N ARG A 88 26.04 8.80 15.72
CA ARG A 88 26.39 9.27 14.37
C ARG A 88 25.44 8.77 13.28
N GLN A 89 24.39 8.03 13.64
CA GLN A 89 23.42 7.57 12.65
C GLN A 89 22.54 8.73 12.19
N ASP A 90 23.10 9.51 11.27
CA ASP A 90 22.41 10.50 10.45
C ASP A 90 21.82 9.83 9.17
N GLY A 91 21.76 8.50 9.15
CA GLY A 91 21.36 7.69 8.00
C GLY A 91 19.85 7.53 7.87
N TRP A 92 19.37 7.31 6.64
CA TRP A 92 17.95 7.12 6.31
C TRP A 92 17.36 5.79 6.80
N PHE A 93 18.15 4.94 7.46
CA PHE A 93 17.76 3.59 7.80
C PHE A 93 17.31 3.50 9.26
N PRO A 94 16.04 3.10 9.51
CA PRO A 94 15.41 3.30 10.81
C PRO A 94 15.85 2.30 11.89
N LEU A 95 16.40 1.14 11.51
CA LEU A 95 16.81 0.10 12.46
C LEU A 95 18.29 -0.26 12.27
N HIS A 96 19.04 -0.12 13.35
CA HIS A 96 20.43 -0.53 13.44
C HIS A 96 20.74 -0.88 14.89
N GLN A 97 21.60 -1.88 15.06
CA GLN A 97 22.04 -2.32 16.37
C GLN A 97 23.49 -2.77 16.31
N TRP A 98 24.37 -1.91 16.82
CA TRP A 98 25.79 -2.10 16.72
C TRP A 98 26.33 -2.82 17.96
N CYS A 99 27.11 -3.88 17.75
CA CYS A 99 27.84 -4.57 18.83
C CYS A 99 29.24 -4.01 19.04
N THR A 100 29.90 -3.71 17.94
CA THR A 100 31.19 -3.04 17.88
C THR A 100 31.00 -1.73 17.12
N GLY A 101 32.10 -1.05 16.80
CA GLY A 101 32.06 -0.15 15.66
C GLY A 101 31.43 -0.86 14.46
N THR A 102 32.09 -1.87 13.88
CA THR A 102 31.81 -2.34 12.52
C THR A 102 30.58 -3.20 12.30
N ASP A 103 30.09 -3.86 13.35
CA ASP A 103 29.15 -4.98 13.18
C ASP A 103 27.73 -4.58 13.60
N ASP A 104 26.81 -4.69 12.64
CA ASP A 104 25.38 -4.45 12.80
C ASP A 104 24.64 -5.78 12.85
N MET A 105 23.86 -5.98 13.90
CA MET A 105 23.02 -7.16 14.09
C MET A 105 21.74 -7.13 13.26
N VAL A 106 21.36 -5.97 12.73
CA VAL A 106 20.16 -5.90 11.90
C VAL A 106 20.48 -6.54 10.55
N PRO A 107 19.72 -7.55 10.11
CA PRO A 107 19.96 -8.17 8.82
C PRO A 107 19.89 -7.12 7.70
N ILE A 108 20.85 -7.15 6.78
CA ILE A 108 21.03 -6.16 5.71
C ILE A 108 19.77 -5.92 4.85
N TRP A 109 18.85 -6.89 4.80
CA TRP A 109 17.61 -6.82 4.02
C TRP A 109 16.44 -6.14 4.76
N VAL A 110 16.48 -6.02 6.09
CA VAL A 110 15.35 -5.46 6.89
C VAL A 110 15.11 -3.99 6.55
N ASN A 111 16.19 -3.22 6.46
CA ASN A 111 16.15 -1.79 6.15
C ASN A 111 15.62 -1.48 4.74
N PRO A 112 16.13 -2.11 3.65
CA PRO A 112 15.53 -1.98 2.33
C PRO A 112 14.07 -2.43 2.26
N ALA A 113 13.71 -3.53 2.94
CA ALA A 113 12.34 -4.03 2.97
C ALA A 113 11.39 -3.03 3.66
N MET A 114 11.80 -2.45 4.79
CA MET A 114 11.08 -1.36 5.47
C MET A 114 10.78 -0.20 4.52
N VAL A 115 11.82 0.34 3.89
CA VAL A 115 11.67 1.48 2.96
C VAL A 115 10.68 1.14 1.83
N LEU A 116 10.78 -0.08 1.28
CA LEU A 116 9.89 -0.54 0.22
C LEU A 116 8.43 -0.61 0.69
N PHE A 117 8.16 -1.24 1.84
CA PHE A 117 6.79 -1.42 2.32
C PHE A 117 6.16 -0.11 2.76
N TRP A 118 6.90 0.77 3.43
CA TRP A 118 6.44 2.13 3.74
C TRP A 118 6.16 2.93 2.47
N GLY A 119 7.02 2.80 1.45
CA GLY A 119 6.80 3.42 0.14
C GLY A 119 5.52 2.92 -0.54
N MET A 120 5.29 1.60 -0.53
CA MET A 120 4.07 1.00 -1.07
C MET A 120 2.81 1.45 -0.31
N ALA A 121 2.86 1.49 1.03
CA ALA A 121 1.75 1.95 1.85
C ALA A 121 1.43 3.43 1.60
N ALA A 122 2.46 4.28 1.54
CA ALA A 122 2.29 5.71 1.25
C ALA A 122 1.71 5.93 -0.15
N PHE A 123 2.25 5.25 -1.16
CA PHE A 123 1.76 5.34 -2.54
C PHE A 123 0.32 4.84 -2.68
N GLY A 124 0.01 3.67 -2.11
CA GLY A 124 -1.33 3.11 -2.10
C GLY A 124 -2.33 4.03 -1.39
N GLY A 125 -1.95 4.60 -0.25
CA GLY A 125 -2.77 5.55 0.49
C GLY A 125 -3.02 6.84 -0.30
N ALA A 126 -2.00 7.40 -0.93
CA ALA A 126 -2.12 8.58 -1.78
C ALA A 126 -3.07 8.33 -2.96
N MET A 127 -2.95 7.18 -3.63
CA MET A 127 -3.83 6.81 -4.74
C MET A 127 -5.27 6.54 -4.29
N PHE A 128 -5.46 5.93 -3.11
CA PHE A 128 -6.78 5.77 -2.51
C PHE A 128 -7.45 7.13 -2.25
N LEU A 129 -6.73 8.06 -1.62
CA LEU A 129 -7.22 9.43 -1.38
C LEU A 129 -7.49 10.17 -2.68
N PHE A 130 -6.59 10.10 -3.64
CA PHE A 130 -6.76 10.73 -4.94
C PHE A 130 -8.03 10.21 -5.66
N THR A 131 -8.21 8.89 -5.72
CA THR A 131 -9.37 8.30 -6.40
C THR A 131 -10.69 8.55 -5.68
N THR A 132 -10.69 8.61 -4.34
CA THR A 132 -11.89 8.95 -3.56
C THR A 132 -12.26 10.43 -3.69
N VAL A 133 -11.29 11.35 -3.56
CA VAL A 133 -11.50 12.79 -3.77
C VAL A 133 -11.98 13.07 -5.20
N TRP A 134 -11.35 12.44 -6.20
CA TRP A 134 -11.75 12.58 -7.60
C TRP A 134 -13.20 12.17 -7.84
N ARG A 135 -13.66 11.07 -7.22
CA ARG A 135 -15.06 10.62 -7.31
C ARG A 135 -16.03 11.61 -6.66
N LEU A 136 -15.68 12.10 -5.48
CA LEU A 136 -16.52 13.07 -4.76
C LEU A 136 -16.65 14.37 -5.56
N TRP A 137 -15.54 14.83 -6.14
CA TRP A 137 -15.51 16.04 -6.95
C TRP A 137 -16.27 15.91 -8.27
N THR A 138 -16.11 14.78 -8.98
CA THR A 138 -16.86 14.52 -10.23
C THR A 138 -18.35 14.31 -9.97
N GLY A 139 -18.72 13.70 -8.84
CA GLY A 139 -20.12 13.55 -8.43
C GLY A 139 -20.81 14.87 -8.10
N ARG A 140 -20.08 15.84 -7.54
CA ARG A 140 -20.61 17.19 -7.23
C ARG A 140 -20.79 18.07 -8.49
N ARG A 141 -20.15 17.72 -9.60
CA ARG A 141 -20.22 18.47 -10.88
C ARG A 141 -21.33 18.00 -11.81
N ARG A 142 -22.06 16.95 -11.47
CA ARG A 142 -23.26 16.49 -12.19
C ARG A 142 -24.50 16.93 -11.43
#